data_AF-A0A7C2BB37-F1
#
_entry.id   AF-A0A7C2BB37-F1
#
_cell.length_a   1.000
_cell.length_b   1.000
_cell.length_c   1.000
_cell.angle_alpha   90.00
_cell.angle_beta   90.00
_cell.angle_gamma   90.00
#
_symmetry.space_group_name_H-M   'P 1'
#
loop_
_entity.id
_entity.type
_entity.pdbx_description
1 polymer ?
#
loop_
_entity_poly.entity_id
_entity_poly.type
_entity_poly.pdbx_seq_one_letter_code
_entity_poly.pdbx_strand_id
1 'polypeptide(L)'
;MQLEPPAGVYRLSLNENLFLPRELVNEVVSKAIELVDPRLYRDAYGEELAEKLAEFHGVEAGEIVVGSGADHLIYLLAHFGRENGIAIVEPTFEEYERAAKLSGAPR
;
A
#
# COMPACT_ATOMS: atom_id res chain seq x y z
N MET A 1 17.37 11.27 1.18
CA MET A 1 17.32 10.57 -0.12
C MET A 1 16.98 11.61 -1.18
N GLN A 2 17.74 11.73 -2.27
CA GLN A 2 17.32 12.58 -3.40
C GLN A 2 16.04 11.96 -3.99
N LEU A 3 14.95 12.72 -4.00
CA LEU A 3 13.64 12.25 -4.49
C LEU A 3 13.64 12.13 -6.03
N GLU A 4 14.30 13.07 -6.69
CA GLU A 4 14.46 13.15 -8.14
C GLU A 4 15.81 12.57 -8.58
N PRO A 5 15.88 11.88 -9.73
CA PRO A 5 17.15 11.44 -10.30
C PRO A 5 18.02 12.64 -10.71
N PRO A 6 19.36 12.49 -10.75
CA PRO A 6 20.25 13.54 -11.25
C PRO A 6 19.92 13.96 -12.69
N ALA A 7 20.34 15.17 -13.07
CA ALA A 7 20.16 15.67 -14.43
C ALA A 7 20.78 14.69 -15.46
N GLY A 8 20.00 14.35 -16.49
CA GLY A 8 20.41 13.40 -17.53
C GLY A 8 20.27 11.91 -17.14
N VAL A 9 19.78 11.60 -15.94
CA VAL A 9 19.53 10.23 -15.47
C VAL A 9 18.03 9.94 -15.51
N TYR A 10 17.66 8.81 -16.13
CA TYR A 10 16.28 8.31 -16.14
C TYR A 10 16.16 7.12 -15.18
N ARG A 11 15.33 7.24 -14.14
CA ARG A 11 15.05 6.15 -13.20
C ARG A 11 13.97 5.25 -13.78
N LEU A 12 14.33 4.02 -14.15
CA LEU A 12 13.43 3.04 -14.77
C LEU A 12 13.31 1.73 -13.96
N SER A 13 13.74 1.73 -12.70
CA SER A 13 13.91 0.52 -11.89
C SER A 13 12.83 0.28 -10.83
N LEU A 14 11.89 1.20 -10.62
CA LEU A 14 10.94 1.17 -9.48
C LEU A 14 9.46 1.04 -9.89
N ASN A 15 9.17 0.73 -11.16
CA ASN A 15 7.80 0.62 -11.70
C ASN A 15 6.91 1.85 -11.45
N GLU A 16 7.51 3.05 -11.40
CA GLU A 16 6.77 4.30 -11.18
C GLU A 16 5.91 4.65 -12.39
N ASN A 17 4.71 5.18 -12.13
CA ASN A 17 3.81 5.64 -13.19
C ASN A 17 3.93 7.16 -13.41
N LEU A 18 4.85 7.54 -14.31
CA LEU A 18 5.06 8.95 -14.69
C LEU A 18 4.06 9.47 -15.74
N PHE A 19 3.09 8.64 -16.16
CA PHE A 19 2.01 9.07 -17.06
C PHE A 19 0.84 9.74 -16.34
N LEU A 20 0.81 9.68 -15.01
CA LEU A 20 -0.16 10.43 -14.22
C LEU A 20 0.11 11.94 -14.37
N PRO A 21 -0.86 12.75 -14.82
CA PRO A 21 -0.68 14.19 -14.93
C PRO A 21 -0.33 14.80 -13.59
N ARG A 22 0.68 15.68 -13.57
CA ARG A 22 1.13 16.35 -12.34
C ARG A 22 0.00 17.20 -11.76
N GLU A 23 -0.83 17.77 -12.62
CA GLU A 23 -1.99 18.58 -12.26
C GLU A 23 -3.00 17.77 -11.46
N LEU A 24 -3.28 16.53 -11.88
CA LEU A 24 -4.18 15.62 -11.16
C LEU A 24 -3.65 15.30 -9.76
N VAL A 25 -2.36 14.96 -9.65
CA VAL A 25 -1.74 14.66 -8.34
C VAL A 25 -1.79 15.88 -7.42
N ASN A 26 -1.46 17.07 -7.95
CA ASN A 26 -1.50 18.30 -7.18
C ASN A 26 -2.91 18.63 -6.69
N GLU A 27 -3.94 18.48 -7.54
CA GLU A 27 -5.33 18.74 -7.16
C GLU A 27 -5.78 17.85 -6.00
N VAL A 28 -5.50 16.54 -6.09
CA VAL A 28 -5.86 15.56 -5.04
C VAL A 28 -5.15 15.91 -3.72
N VAL A 29 -3.85 16.21 -3.76
CA VAL A 29 -3.07 16.55 -2.57
C VAL A 29 -3.55 17.86 -1.95
N SER A 30 -3.76 18.90 -2.75
CA SER A 30 -4.27 20.20 -2.26
C SER A 30 -5.63 20.03 -1.57
N LYS A 31 -6.56 19.29 -2.19
CA LYS A 31 -7.87 19.02 -1.60
C LYS A 31 -7.76 18.23 -0.29
N ALA A 32 -6.86 17.25 -0.20
CA ALA A 32 -6.65 16.49 1.02
C ALA A 32 -6.17 17.39 2.18
N ILE A 33 -5.25 18.32 1.90
CA ILE A 33 -4.73 19.28 2.90
C ILE A 33 -5.85 20.22 3.39
N GLU A 34 -6.77 20.63 2.51
CA GLU A 34 -7.90 21.48 2.90
C GLU A 34 -8.92 20.74 3.79
N LEU A 35 -9.11 19.43 3.57
CA LEU A 35 -10.10 18.62 4.28
C LEU A 35 -9.60 18.00 5.58
N VAL A 36 -8.28 17.92 5.78
CA VAL A 36 -7.66 17.19 6.88
C VAL A 36 -6.74 18.11 7.69
N ASP A 37 -7.05 18.30 8.97
CA ASP A 37 -6.12 18.90 9.93
C ASP A 37 -5.15 17.84 10.45
N PRO A 38 -3.85 17.89 10.10
CA PRO A 38 -2.88 16.86 10.48
C PRO A 38 -2.56 16.82 11.97
N ARG A 39 -3.07 17.77 12.77
CA ARG A 39 -2.93 17.79 14.23
C ARG A 39 -3.95 16.90 14.93
N LEU A 40 -4.99 16.46 14.23
CA LEU A 40 -6.09 15.69 14.78
C LEU A 40 -6.01 14.24 14.30
N TYR A 41 -6.27 13.30 15.21
CA TYR A 41 -6.54 11.92 14.81
C TYR A 41 -7.84 11.85 14.02
N ARG A 42 -7.82 11.15 12.90
CA ARG A 42 -9.00 10.81 12.10
C ARG A 42 -9.32 9.33 12.28
N ASP A 43 -10.28 8.86 11.49
CA ASP A 43 -10.59 7.46 11.32
C ASP A 43 -9.31 6.60 11.31
N ALA A 44 -9.19 5.75 12.33
CA ALA A 44 -8.01 4.93 12.56
C ALA A 44 -7.95 3.72 11.63
N TYR A 45 -9.06 3.35 11.00
CA TYR A 45 -9.22 2.11 10.25
C TYR A 45 -9.53 2.34 8.76
N GLY A 46 -9.80 3.58 8.35
CA GLY A 46 -10.07 3.93 6.95
C GLY A 46 -11.43 3.42 6.48
N GLU A 47 -12.42 3.37 7.36
CA GLU A 47 -13.81 2.96 7.11
C GLU A 47 -14.42 3.70 5.90
N GLU A 48 -14.27 5.03 5.83
CA GLU A 48 -14.81 5.82 4.70
C GLU A 48 -14.15 5.42 3.37
N LEU A 49 -12.83 5.16 3.39
CA LEU A 49 -12.10 4.70 2.22
C LEU A 49 -12.52 3.26 1.84
N ALA A 50 -12.72 2.40 2.84
CA ALA A 50 -13.15 1.02 2.63
C ALA A 50 -14.53 0.96 1.96
N GLU A 51 -15.50 1.76 2.42
CA GLU A 51 -16.82 1.88 1.80
C GLU A 51 -16.74 2.33 0.34
N LYS A 52 -15.91 3.35 0.05
CA LYS A 52 -15.75 3.86 -1.32
C LYS A 52 -15.05 2.87 -2.25
N LEU A 53 -14.06 2.14 -1.75
CA LEU A 53 -13.40 1.07 -2.50
C LEU A 53 -14.34 -0.10 -2.74
N ALA A 54 -15.15 -0.46 -1.75
CA ALA A 54 -16.15 -1.52 -1.86
C ALA A 54 -17.19 -1.19 -2.94
N GLU A 55 -17.72 0.05 -2.94
CA GLU A 55 -18.61 0.56 -3.99
C GLU A 55 -17.95 0.49 -5.37
N PHE A 56 -16.70 0.93 -5.49
CA PHE A 56 -15.97 0.93 -6.76
C PHE A 56 -15.68 -0.49 -7.30
N HIS A 57 -15.38 -1.43 -6.41
CA HIS A 57 -15.04 -2.82 -6.77
C HIS A 57 -16.25 -3.77 -6.82
N GLY A 58 -17.43 -3.34 -6.34
CA GLY A 58 -18.64 -4.17 -6.29
C GLY A 58 -18.57 -5.29 -5.26
N VAL A 59 -17.96 -5.03 -4.10
CA VAL A 59 -17.83 -5.95 -2.96
C VAL A 59 -18.44 -5.33 -1.70
N GLU A 60 -18.55 -6.08 -0.61
CA GLU A 60 -19.03 -5.55 0.67
C GLU A 60 -17.91 -4.80 1.42
N ALA A 61 -18.25 -3.76 2.18
CA ALA A 61 -17.26 -2.97 2.93
C ALA A 61 -16.44 -3.84 3.92
N GLY A 62 -17.06 -4.88 4.49
CA GLY A 62 -16.39 -5.84 5.37
C GLY A 62 -15.36 -6.74 4.67
N GLU A 63 -15.28 -6.71 3.34
CA GLU A 63 -14.29 -7.42 2.54
C GLU A 63 -13.04 -6.56 2.22
N ILE A 64 -13.02 -5.29 2.64
CA ILE A 64 -11.91 -4.36 2.43
C ILE A 64 -11.17 -4.11 3.74
N VAL A 65 -9.84 -4.23 3.70
CA VAL A 65 -8.94 -3.81 4.78
C VAL A 65 -8.00 -2.74 4.23
N VAL A 66 -7.99 -1.57 4.86
CA VAL A 66 -7.09 -0.47 4.50
C VAL A 66 -5.77 -0.60 5.26
N GLY A 67 -4.65 -0.46 4.56
CA GLY A 67 -3.31 -0.50 5.14
C GLY A 67 -2.42 0.63 4.61
N SER A 68 -1.40 0.99 5.39
CA SER A 68 -0.38 1.98 5.03
C SER A 68 0.62 1.43 4.02
N GLY A 69 0.13 1.13 2.81
CA GLY A 69 0.89 0.45 1.75
C GLY A 69 0.70 -1.08 1.77
N ALA A 70 1.01 -1.71 0.63
CA ALA A 70 0.81 -3.15 0.45
C ALA A 70 1.65 -3.99 1.42
N ASP A 71 2.88 -3.57 1.72
CA ASP A 71 3.79 -4.27 2.63
C ASP A 71 3.18 -4.46 4.02
N HIS A 72 2.47 -3.46 4.55
CA HIS A 72 1.77 -3.60 5.84
C HIS A 72 0.77 -4.77 5.82
N LEU A 73 -0.01 -4.89 4.74
CA LEU A 73 -1.00 -5.96 4.60
C LEU A 73 -0.34 -7.32 4.35
N ILE A 74 0.76 -7.36 3.60
CA ILE A 74 1.56 -8.59 3.37
C ILE A 74 2.06 -9.16 4.71
N TYR A 75 2.59 -8.30 5.58
CA TYR A 75 3.10 -8.73 6.89
C TYR A 75 1.98 -9.19 7.82
N LEU A 76 0.83 -8.51 7.78
CA LEU A 76 -0.36 -8.92 8.51
C LEU A 76 -0.84 -10.31 8.05
N LEU A 77 -0.90 -10.55 6.73
CA LEU A 77 -1.26 -11.85 6.16
C LEU A 77 -0.27 -12.95 6.56
N ALA A 78 1.04 -12.67 6.51
CA ALA A 78 2.05 -13.62 6.95
C ALA A 78 1.88 -13.98 8.44
N HIS A 79 1.55 -13.01 9.29
CA HIS A 79 1.27 -13.27 10.70
C HIS A 79 0.08 -14.23 10.90
N PHE A 80 -1.00 -14.07 10.13
CA PHE A 80 -2.14 -15.00 10.17
C PHE A 80 -1.79 -16.40 9.62
N GLY A 81 -0.94 -16.46 8.60
CA GLY A 81 -0.52 -17.72 7.97
C GLY A 81 0.50 -18.54 8.78
N ARG A 82 1.09 -17.97 9.83
CA ARG A 82 2.26 -18.54 10.51
C ARG A 82 2.10 -19.98 11.01
N GLU A 83 0.91 -20.34 11.49
CA GLU A 83 0.62 -21.68 12.03
C GLU A 83 0.33 -22.73 10.94
N ASN A 84 -0.08 -22.29 9.75
CA ASN A 84 -0.48 -23.17 8.65
C ASN A 84 0.61 -23.32 7.56
N GLY A 85 1.69 -22.54 7.66
CA GLY A 85 2.73 -22.43 6.63
C GLY A 85 2.36 -21.45 5.52
N ILE A 86 3.37 -20.96 4.80
CA ILE A 86 3.21 -19.95 3.74
C ILE A 86 3.92 -20.45 2.47
N ALA A 87 3.17 -20.60 1.38
CA ALA A 87 3.71 -20.95 0.07
C ALA A 87 4.05 -19.69 -0.75
N ILE A 88 5.24 -19.65 -1.35
CA ILE A 88 5.71 -18.56 -2.20
C ILE A 88 6.13 -19.14 -3.55
N VAL A 89 5.55 -18.63 -4.65
CA VAL A 89 5.90 -19.04 -6.02
C VAL A 89 6.97 -18.10 -6.57
N GLU A 90 8.14 -18.64 -6.92
CA GLU A 90 9.30 -17.86 -7.36
C GLU A 90 9.52 -17.94 -8.89
N PRO A 91 10.12 -16.89 -9.51
CA PRO A 91 10.59 -15.64 -8.92
C PRO A 91 9.47 -14.63 -8.69
N THR A 92 9.51 -13.92 -7.56
CA THR A 92 8.46 -12.95 -7.19
C THR A 92 9.02 -11.84 -6.29
N PHE A 93 8.14 -11.02 -5.73
CA PHE A 93 8.47 -9.93 -4.83
C PHE A 93 9.08 -10.43 -3.51
N GLU A 94 10.28 -9.93 -3.19
CA GLU A 94 11.08 -10.35 -2.04
C GLU A 94 10.45 -10.05 -0.67
N GLU A 95 9.50 -9.11 -0.59
CA GLU A 95 8.79 -8.84 0.68
C GLU A 95 7.96 -10.04 1.17
N TYR A 96 7.47 -10.91 0.27
CA TYR A 96 6.75 -12.11 0.70
C TYR A 96 7.66 -13.04 1.53
N GLU A 97 8.91 -13.22 1.08
CA GLU A 97 9.90 -14.00 1.82
C GLU A 97 10.26 -13.35 3.15
N ARG A 98 10.45 -12.02 3.15
CA ARG A 98 10.76 -11.27 4.38
C ARG A 98 9.65 -11.38 5.41
N ALA A 99 8.39 -11.16 4.98
CA ALA A 99 7.22 -11.28 5.83
C ALA A 99 7.07 -12.70 6.41
N ALA A 100 7.23 -13.74 5.58
CA ALA A 100 7.16 -15.13 6.04
C ALA A 100 8.21 -15.44 7.10
N LYS A 101 9.48 -15.07 6.87
CA LYS A 101 10.57 -15.26 7.84
C LYS A 101 10.31 -14.54 9.16
N LEU A 102 9.85 -13.28 9.10
CA LEU A 102 9.58 -12.47 10.29
C LEU A 102 8.37 -12.96 11.09
N SER A 103 7.39 -13.58 10.41
CA SER A 103 6.23 -14.19 11.09
C SER A 103 6.56 -15.48 11.85
N GLY A 104 7.77 -16.04 11.64
CA GLY A 104 8.17 -17.34 12.18
C GLY A 104 7.50 -18.54 11.50
N ALA A 105 6.86 -18.32 10.35
CA ALA A 105 6.23 -19.38 9.58
C ALA A 105 7.27 -20.40 9.09
N PRO A 106 7.00 -21.72 9.18
CA PRO A 106 7.79 -22.71 8.46
C PRO A 106 7.59 -22.47 6.96
N ARG A 107 8.71 -22.50 6.24
CA ARG A 107 8.74 -22.39 4.78
C ARG A 107 8.69 -23.76 4.13
#